data_AF-A0A9E2WZG6-F1
#
_entry.id   AF-A0A9E2WZG6-F1
#
_cell.length_a   1.000
_cell.length_b   1.000
_cell.length_c   1.000
_cell.angle_alpha   90.00
_cell.angle_beta   90.00
_cell.angle_gamma   90.00
#
_symmetry.space_group_name_H-M   'P 1'
#
loop_
_entity.id
_entity.type
_entity.pdbx_description
1 polymer ?
#
loop_
_entity_poly.entity_id
_entity_poly.type
_entity_poly.pdbx_seq_one_letter_code
_entity_poly.pdbx_strand_id
1 'polypeptide(L)'
;MTARLGVGWLMAAALSCLVASGVAAADITITFRFNDPEGPQMRQALDLFEQQNAGIKVGMQRVTWGDAQQQYLREAAVGTAPDVA
;
A
#
# COMPACT_ATOMS: atom_id res chain seq x y z
N MET A 1 -2.38 -30.88 53.35
CA MET A 1 -1.96 -31.03 51.94
C MET A 1 -2.37 -29.77 51.19
N THR A 2 -1.40 -28.94 50.82
CA THR A 2 -1.56 -27.61 50.21
C THR A 2 -1.73 -27.75 48.69
N ALA A 3 -2.90 -27.41 48.17
CA ALA A 3 -3.14 -27.34 46.73
C ALA A 3 -2.63 -26.00 46.17
N ARG A 4 -1.46 -26.02 45.52
CA ARG A 4 -0.98 -24.92 44.68
C ARG A 4 -1.66 -25.02 43.31
N LEU A 5 -2.84 -24.44 43.17
CA LEU A 5 -3.49 -24.25 41.86
C LEU A 5 -2.79 -23.10 41.12
N GLY A 6 -2.29 -23.45 39.93
CA GLY A 6 -1.31 -22.69 39.19
C GLY A 6 -1.84 -21.38 38.61
N VAL A 7 -1.23 -20.28 39.07
CA VAL A 7 -1.31 -18.92 38.50
C VAL A 7 -0.65 -18.83 37.10
N GLY A 8 -0.19 -19.95 36.54
CA GLY A 8 0.46 -20.00 35.22
C GLY A 8 -0.51 -20.04 34.04
N TRP A 9 -1.76 -20.49 34.22
CA TRP A 9 -2.68 -20.72 33.11
C TRP A 9 -3.47 -19.48 32.69
N LEU A 10 -3.67 -18.51 33.59
CA LEU A 10 -4.39 -17.27 33.26
C LEU A 10 -3.56 -16.28 32.42
N MET A 11 -2.22 -16.38 32.46
CA MET A 11 -1.34 -15.51 31.66
C MET A 11 -1.18 -15.99 30.20
N ALA A 12 -1.43 -17.26 29.90
CA ALA A 12 -1.28 -17.80 28.54
C ALA A 12 -2.42 -17.36 27.61
N ALA A 13 -3.64 -17.14 28.12
CA ALA A 13 -4.80 -16.76 27.32
C ALA A 13 -4.78 -15.28 26.87
N ALA A 14 -4.13 -14.39 27.63
CA ALA A 14 -4.06 -12.96 27.30
C ALA A 14 -3.09 -12.67 26.13
N LEU A 15 -2.07 -13.52 25.93
CA LEU A 15 -1.07 -13.31 24.88
C LEU A 15 -1.54 -13.80 23.49
N SER A 16 -2.54 -14.69 23.44
CA SER A 16 -3.07 -15.23 22.18
C SER A 16 -4.00 -14.28 21.43
N CYS A 17 -4.55 -13.25 22.09
CA CYS A 17 -5.42 -12.26 21.44
C CYS A 17 -4.67 -11.10 20.78
N LEU A 18 -3.37 -10.92 21.05
CA LEU A 18 -2.62 -9.76 20.54
C LEU A 18 -2.05 -9.96 19.12
N VAL A 19 -2.11 -11.18 18.57
CA VAL A 19 -1.53 -11.55 17.26
C VAL A 19 -2.55 -11.65 16.11
N ALA A 20 -3.83 -11.40 16.37
CA ALA A 20 -4.89 -11.60 15.37
C ALA A 20 -5.32 -10.33 14.61
N SER A 21 -4.65 -9.19 14.81
CA SER A 21 -4.94 -7.95 14.06
C SER A 21 -4.28 -7.92 12.68
N GLY A 22 -4.01 -9.09 12.08
CA GLY A 22 -3.66 -9.18 10.66
C GLY A 22 -4.94 -9.14 9.84
N VAL A 23 -5.56 -7.96 9.71
CA VAL A 23 -6.58 -7.77 8.68
C VAL A 23 -5.86 -8.11 7.37
N ALA A 24 -6.27 -9.18 6.69
CA ALA A 24 -5.79 -9.48 5.36
C ALA A 24 -6.22 -8.30 4.47
N ALA A 25 -5.31 -7.33 4.31
CA ALA A 25 -5.55 -6.17 3.48
C ALA A 25 -5.75 -6.69 2.05
N ALA A 26 -6.89 -6.35 1.45
CA ALA A 26 -7.08 -6.62 0.03
C ALA A 26 -5.95 -5.94 -0.75
N ASP A 27 -5.31 -6.65 -1.66
CA ASP A 27 -4.27 -6.08 -2.51
C ASP A 27 -4.90 -5.06 -3.47
N ILE A 28 -4.88 -3.78 -3.09
CA ILE A 28 -5.30 -2.64 -3.88
C ILE A 28 -4.13 -2.26 -4.78
N THR A 29 -4.33 -2.33 -6.10
CA THR A 29 -3.35 -1.79 -7.06
C THR A 29 -3.84 -0.43 -7.57
N ILE A 30 -3.01 0.60 -7.45
CA ILE A 30 -3.24 1.91 -8.03
C ILE A 30 -2.21 2.20 -9.13
N THR A 31 -2.62 2.97 -10.13
CA THR A 31 -1.76 3.51 -11.18
C THR A 31 -1.44 4.96 -10.85
N PHE A 32 -0.15 5.25 -10.65
CA PHE A 32 0.37 6.59 -10.41
C PHE A 32 1.18 7.05 -11.63
N ARG A 33 0.87 8.23 -12.15
CA ARG A 33 1.62 8.88 -13.22
C ARG A 33 2.30 10.14 -12.72
N PHE A 34 3.50 10.40 -13.24
CA PHE A 34 4.23 11.65 -13.02
C PHE A 34 4.96 12.08 -14.30
N ASN A 35 5.48 13.31 -14.30
CA ASN A 35 5.98 13.96 -15.51
C ASN A 35 7.49 14.23 -15.55
N ASP A 36 8.11 14.22 -14.38
CA ASP A 36 9.48 14.67 -14.19
C ASP A 36 10.52 13.57 -14.53
N PRO A 37 11.79 13.91 -14.79
CA PRO A 37 12.81 12.92 -15.16
C PRO A 37 13.28 12.03 -14.00
N GLU A 38 13.00 12.38 -12.74
CA GLU A 38 13.48 11.71 -11.52
C GLU A 38 12.74 10.38 -11.22
N GLY A 39 12.61 9.51 -12.21
CA GLY A 39 11.93 8.22 -12.06
C GLY A 39 12.48 7.31 -10.96
N PRO A 40 13.81 7.16 -10.80
CA PRO A 40 14.37 6.38 -9.70
C PRO A 40 13.98 6.92 -8.31
N GLN A 41 14.00 8.25 -8.12
CA GLN A 41 13.64 8.89 -6.85
C GLN A 41 12.14 8.76 -6.58
N MET A 42 11.31 8.93 -7.60
CA MET A 42 9.86 8.72 -7.48
C MET A 42 9.54 7.28 -7.11
N ARG A 43 10.20 6.29 -7.73
CA ARG A 43 10.02 4.88 -7.35
C ARG A 43 10.39 4.63 -5.89
N GLN A 44 11.50 5.21 -5.41
CA GLN A 44 11.88 5.09 -3.99
C GLN A 44 10.83 5.69 -3.05
N ALA A 45 10.24 6.84 -3.41
CA ALA A 45 9.15 7.45 -2.63
C ALA A 45 7.90 6.55 -2.61
N LEU A 46 7.54 5.96 -3.76
CA LEU A 46 6.43 5.01 -3.85
C LEU A 46 6.70 3.71 -3.08
N ASP A 47 7.95 3.23 -3.03
CA ASP A 47 8.33 2.07 -2.22
C ASP A 47 8.13 2.34 -0.73
N LEU A 48 8.47 3.54 -0.26
CA LEU A 48 8.21 3.96 1.12
C LEU A 48 6.70 4.07 1.40
N PHE A 49 5.94 4.60 0.45
CA PHE A 49 4.48 4.63 0.54
C PHE A 49 3.90 3.22 0.67
N GLU A 50 4.33 2.25 -0.14
CA GLU A 50 3.86 0.86 -0.04
C GLU A 50 4.24 0.21 1.30
N GLN A 51 5.43 0.50 1.85
CA GLN A 51 5.84 -0.01 3.16
C GLN A 51 4.95 0.52 4.30
N GLN A 52 4.50 1.76 4.18
CA GLN A 52 3.63 2.41 5.17
C GLN A 52 2.15 2.04 5.01
N ASN A 53 1.77 1.48 3.86
CA ASN A 53 0.39 1.18 3.50
C ASN A 53 0.28 -0.28 3.06
N ALA A 54 0.22 -1.19 4.04
CA ALA A 54 0.08 -2.62 3.78
C ALA A 54 -1.16 -2.92 2.93
N GLY A 55 -0.99 -3.77 1.92
CA GLY A 55 -2.02 -4.12 0.95
C GLY A 55 -2.21 -3.12 -0.20
N ILE A 56 -1.39 -2.06 -0.30
CA ILE A 56 -1.39 -1.17 -1.48
C ILE A 56 -0.15 -1.43 -2.34
N LYS A 57 -0.36 -1.52 -3.65
CA LYS A 57 0.67 -1.59 -4.69
C LYS A 57 0.52 -0.46 -5.69
N VAL A 58 1.64 0.12 -6.11
CA VAL A 58 1.63 1.27 -7.02
C VAL A 58 2.33 0.93 -8.33
N GLY A 59 1.56 0.85 -9.41
CA GLY A 59 2.08 0.84 -10.77
C GLY A 59 2.53 2.25 -11.18
N MET A 60 3.82 2.42 -11.48
CA MET A 60 4.38 3.71 -11.85
C MET A 60 4.41 3.89 -13.37
N GLN A 61 3.86 5.00 -13.85
CA GLN A 61 3.93 5.43 -15.24
C GLN A 61 4.63 6.79 -15.33
N ARG A 62 5.35 7.04 -16.42
CA ARG A 62 5.94 8.35 -16.70
C ARG A 62 5.52 8.81 -18.09
N VAL A 63 5.08 10.05 -18.18
CA VAL A 63 4.86 10.74 -19.46
C VAL A 63 5.71 12.00 -19.45
N THR A 64 6.21 12.48 -20.59
CA THR A 64 6.93 13.75 -20.58
C THR A 64 5.94 14.91 -20.42
N TRP A 65 6.40 16.06 -19.93
CA TRP A 65 5.61 17.29 -19.95
C TRP A 65 5.09 17.66 -21.35
N GLY A 66 5.89 17.43 -22.40
CA GLY A 66 5.49 17.71 -23.78
C GLY A 66 4.35 16.84 -24.29
N ASP A 67 4.26 15.59 -23.81
CA ASP A 67 3.25 14.63 -24.25
C ASP A 67 2.01 14.57 -23.34
N ALA A 68 2.11 15.12 -22.12
CA ALA A 68 1.12 14.97 -21.05
C ALA A 68 -0.29 15.42 -21.47
N GLN A 69 -0.40 16.61 -22.06
CA GLN A 69 -1.71 17.17 -22.44
C GLN A 69 -2.44 16.26 -23.43
N GLN A 70 -1.75 15.80 -24.48
CA GLN A 70 -2.35 14.94 -25.48
C GLN A 70 -2.70 13.57 -24.90
N GLN A 71 -1.90 13.06 -23.97
CA GLN A 71 -2.21 11.82 -23.26
C GLN A 71 -3.51 11.97 -22.43
N TYR A 72 -3.64 13.04 -21.64
CA TYR A 72 -4.84 13.27 -20.82
C TYR A 72 -6.11 13.44 -21.66
N LEU A 73 -6.02 14.16 -22.79
CA LEU A 73 -7.17 14.31 -23.70
C LEU A 73 -7.62 12.97 -24.30
N ARG A 74 -6.68 12.11 -24.70
CA ARG A 74 -7.01 10.77 -25.21
C ARG A 74 -7.65 9.89 -24.16
N GLU A 75 -7.12 9.88 -22.94
CA GLU A 75 -7.63 9.04 -21.85
C GLU A 75 -8.99 9.50 -21.34
N ALA A 76 -9.21 10.81 -21.25
CA ALA A 76 -10.50 11.37 -20.88
C ALA A 76 -11.60 10.98 -21.87
N ALA A 77 -11.27 10.80 -23.16
CA ALA A 77 -12.21 10.40 -24.18
C ALA A 77 -12.68 8.94 -24.06
N VAL A 78 -11.89 8.06 -23.41
CA VAL A 78 -12.17 6.62 -23.31
C VAL A 78 -12.28 6.10 -21.87
N GLY A 79 -12.07 6.95 -20.87
CA GLY A 79 -12.18 6.59 -19.45
C GLY A 79 -11.02 5.72 -18.94
N THR A 80 -9.80 5.97 -19.41
CA THR A 80 -8.61 5.15 -19.06
C THR A 80 -7.51 5.96 -18.37
N ALA A 81 -7.87 7.01 -17.64
CA ALA A 81 -6.91 7.80 -16.87
C ALA A 81 -6.29 6.97 -15.73
N PRO A 82 -5.04 7.27 -15.31
CA PRO A 82 -4.49 6.68 -14.09
C PRO A 82 -5.27 7.16 -12.86
N ASP A 83 -5.14 6.45 -11.75
CA ASP A 83 -5.81 6.81 -10.49
C ASP A 83 -5.28 8.15 -9.92
N VAL A 84 -3.99 8.43 -10.15
CA VAL A 84 -3.30 9.66 -9.72
C VAL A 84 -2.36 10.13 -10.83
N ALA A 85 -2.36 11.43 -11.15
CA ALA A 85 -1.52 12.07 -12.17
C ALA A 85 -1.16 13.51 -11.81
#